data_AF-A0A2V3UNA2-F1
#
_entry.id   AF-A0A2V3UNA2-F1
#
_cell.length_a   1.000
_cell.length_b   1.000
_cell.length_c   1.000
_cell.angle_alpha   90.00
_cell.angle_beta   90.00
_cell.angle_gamma   90.00
#
_symmetry.space_group_name_H-M   'P 1'
#
loop_
_entity.id
_entity.type
_entity.pdbx_description
1 polymer ?
#
loop_
_entity_poly.entity_id
_entity_poly.type
_entity_poly.pdbx_seq_one_letter_code
_entity_poly.pdbx_strand_id
1 'polypeptide(L)'
;MILPTSLAAFCVTHPLLSETATLALMRRSPEPEDWRSLLRGRRPPVRFVHEKATCPLCRQPTYDMGAWWPVAGPATHNRFWHACCVQTWRNWTAYSDLGGYLSARQNWKCAISGEPLQIIRERQIDQPDGTTEMMATRYATRIEIDHRIPLWQVRAEAESHRWPDILRYWGPSNLQVLLPAMHVAKTKQEAADRARARVAA
;
A
#
# COMPACT_ATOMS: atom_id res chain seq x y z
N MET A 1 -14.61 19.44 -5.55
CA MET A 1 -13.69 18.36 -5.91
C MET A 1 -12.38 19.01 -6.29
N ILE A 2 -11.40 19.04 -5.37
CA ILE A 2 -10.10 19.66 -5.63
C ILE A 2 -9.32 18.68 -6.50
N LEU A 3 -9.08 19.04 -7.76
CA LEU A 3 -8.21 18.26 -8.63
C LEU A 3 -6.78 18.33 -8.04
N PRO A 4 -6.07 17.19 -7.94
CA PRO A 4 -4.70 17.21 -7.48
C PRO A 4 -3.88 18.09 -8.43
N THR A 5 -3.22 19.11 -7.88
CA THR A 5 -2.43 20.10 -8.61
C THR A 5 -1.15 19.54 -9.24
N SER A 6 -0.83 18.29 -8.93
CA SER A 6 0.27 17.55 -9.53
C SER A 6 -0.04 16.06 -9.56
N LEU A 7 0.71 15.31 -10.37
CA LEU A 7 0.72 13.84 -10.32
C LEU A 7 1.04 13.35 -8.89
N ALA A 8 1.68 14.16 -8.04
CA ALA A 8 2.14 13.78 -6.69
C ALA A 8 1.03 13.74 -5.70
N ALA A 9 0.33 14.86 -5.65
CA ALA A 9 -0.91 14.94 -4.95
C ALA A 9 -1.84 13.82 -5.41
N PHE A 10 -1.91 13.55 -6.73
CA PHE A 10 -2.75 12.46 -7.25
C PHE A 10 -2.33 11.10 -6.70
N CYS A 11 -1.07 10.69 -6.86
CA CYS A 11 -0.64 9.36 -6.46
C CYS A 11 -0.80 9.14 -4.94
N VAL A 12 -0.52 10.16 -4.12
CA VAL A 12 -0.69 10.12 -2.66
C VAL A 12 -2.16 9.97 -2.27
N THR A 13 -3.06 10.74 -2.88
CA THR A 13 -4.49 10.74 -2.55
C THR A 13 -5.26 9.58 -3.19
N HIS A 14 -4.67 8.89 -4.17
CA HIS A 14 -5.28 7.74 -4.86
C HIS A 14 -4.42 6.46 -4.76
N PRO A 15 -4.23 5.87 -3.57
CA PRO A 15 -3.37 4.69 -3.36
C PRO A 15 -3.63 3.51 -4.29
N LEU A 16 -4.90 3.16 -4.57
CA LEU A 16 -5.25 2.08 -5.49
C LEU A 16 -4.89 2.37 -6.94
N LEU A 17 -5.09 3.61 -7.39
CA LEU A 17 -4.75 3.99 -8.75
C LEU A 17 -3.23 4.03 -8.92
N SER A 18 -2.51 4.49 -7.90
CA SER A 18 -1.05 4.39 -7.85
C SER A 18 -0.56 2.95 -7.98
N GLU A 19 -1.14 2.03 -7.21
CA GLU A 19 -0.81 0.61 -7.29
C GLU A 19 -1.13 0.06 -8.68
N THR A 20 -2.33 0.32 -9.20
CA THR A 20 -2.77 -0.14 -10.52
C THR A 20 -1.82 0.34 -11.63
N ALA A 21 -1.45 1.62 -11.62
CA ALA A 21 -0.51 2.20 -12.59
C ALA A 21 0.88 1.57 -12.47
N THR A 22 1.37 1.36 -11.25
CA THR A 22 2.67 0.73 -10.98
C THR A 22 2.72 -0.70 -11.51
N LEU A 23 1.69 -1.50 -11.22
CA LEU A 23 1.60 -2.87 -11.71
C LEU A 23 1.49 -2.94 -13.24
N ALA A 24 0.76 -2.00 -13.86
CA ALA A 24 0.70 -1.90 -15.32
C ALA A 24 2.08 -1.61 -15.95
N LEU A 25 2.88 -0.73 -15.35
CA LEU A 25 4.25 -0.47 -15.77
C LEU A 25 5.16 -1.70 -15.58
N MET A 26 5.04 -2.40 -14.44
CA MET A 26 5.80 -3.62 -14.17
C MET A 26 5.50 -4.74 -15.17
N ARG A 27 4.25 -4.87 -15.65
CA ARG A 27 3.88 -5.88 -16.66
C ARG A 27 4.57 -5.66 -18.02
N ARG A 28 5.09 -4.46 -18.27
CA ARG A 28 5.88 -4.14 -19.48
C ARG A 28 7.36 -4.46 -19.31
N SER A 29 7.79 -4.85 -18.11
CA SER A 29 9.17 -5.20 -17.80
C SER A 29 9.34 -6.71 -17.74
N PRO A 30 10.53 -7.24 -18.06
CA PRO A 30 10.85 -8.64 -17.80
C PRO A 30 10.69 -8.99 -16.32
N GLU A 31 10.15 -10.17 -16.04
CA GLU A 31 10.05 -10.68 -14.67
C GLU A 31 11.46 -10.98 -14.13
N PRO A 32 11.78 -10.60 -12.89
CA PRO A 32 13.05 -10.99 -12.28
C PRO A 32 13.12 -12.51 -12.17
N GLU A 33 14.13 -13.17 -12.73
CA GLU A 33 14.23 -14.63 -12.81
C GLU A 33 14.02 -15.34 -11.44
N ASP A 34 14.46 -14.70 -10.36
CA ASP A 34 14.46 -15.25 -9.01
C ASP A 34 13.39 -14.67 -8.09
N TRP A 35 12.39 -13.94 -8.61
CA TRP A 35 11.42 -13.21 -7.80
C TRP A 35 10.70 -14.09 -6.76
N ARG A 36 10.49 -15.38 -7.09
CA ARG A 36 9.85 -16.37 -6.20
C ARG A 36 10.66 -16.61 -4.91
N SER A 37 11.99 -16.56 -5.01
CA SER A 37 12.88 -16.70 -3.84
C SER A 37 12.74 -15.55 -2.83
N LEU A 38 12.19 -14.41 -3.29
CA LEU A 38 11.96 -13.20 -2.51
C LEU A 38 10.62 -13.19 -1.77
N LEU A 39 9.73 -14.17 -2.02
CA LEU A 39 8.42 -14.26 -1.38
C LEU A 39 8.53 -14.56 0.12
N ARG A 40 8.93 -13.57 0.92
CA ARG A 40 9.26 -13.71 2.34
C ARG A 40 8.47 -12.74 3.20
N GLY A 41 7.45 -13.27 3.88
CA GLY A 41 6.74 -12.55 4.94
C GLY A 41 6.04 -11.28 4.43
N ARG A 42 6.17 -10.19 5.18
CA ARG A 42 5.48 -8.91 4.90
C ARG A 42 6.19 -8.01 3.89
N ARG A 43 7.34 -8.41 3.34
CA ARG A 43 8.03 -7.62 2.30
C ARG A 43 7.60 -8.11 0.92
N PRO A 44 7.23 -7.20 -0.01
CA PRO A 44 6.89 -7.59 -1.37
C PRO A 44 8.14 -8.15 -2.09
N PRO A 45 8.00 -9.17 -2.95
CA PRO A 45 9.09 -9.82 -3.67
C PRO A 45 9.65 -8.94 -4.81
N VAL A 46 10.23 -7.79 -4.50
CA VAL A 46 10.73 -6.82 -5.49
C VAL A 46 12.24 -6.64 -5.34
N ARG A 47 12.95 -6.61 -6.47
CA ARG A 47 14.33 -6.14 -6.56
C ARG A 47 14.37 -4.74 -7.13
N PHE A 48 15.01 -3.84 -6.39
CA PHE A 48 15.38 -2.54 -6.94
C PHE A 48 16.56 -2.69 -7.89
N VAL A 49 16.40 -2.15 -9.09
CA VAL A 49 17.47 -2.11 -10.10
C VAL A 49 17.79 -0.65 -10.39
N HIS A 50 18.97 -0.20 -9.97
CA HIS A 50 19.39 1.19 -10.15
C HIS A 50 20.17 1.34 -11.45
N GLU A 51 19.45 1.48 -12.55
CA GLU A 51 20.01 1.88 -13.85
C GLU A 51 19.75 3.36 -14.12
N LYS A 52 20.56 3.99 -14.97
CA LYS A 52 20.35 5.39 -15.34
C LYS A 52 19.04 5.53 -16.13
N ALA A 53 18.27 6.56 -15.82
CA ALA A 53 17.03 6.93 -16.54
C ALA A 53 15.91 5.86 -16.55
N THR A 54 15.93 4.90 -15.62
CA THR A 54 14.84 3.92 -15.44
C THR A 54 14.35 3.90 -14.00
N CYS A 55 13.07 3.59 -13.82
CA CYS A 55 12.49 3.48 -12.50
C CYS A 55 13.00 2.24 -11.78
N PRO A 56 13.61 2.35 -10.58
CA PRO A 56 14.18 1.18 -9.95
C PRO A 56 13.12 0.19 -9.46
N LEU A 57 11.86 0.61 -9.36
CA LEU A 57 10.75 -0.26 -9.00
C LEU A 57 10.15 -0.97 -10.21
N CYS A 58 9.68 -0.23 -11.22
CA CYS A 58 8.97 -0.81 -12.37
C CYS A 58 9.87 -1.07 -13.58
N ARG A 59 11.11 -0.58 -13.59
CA ARG A 59 12.13 -0.65 -14.67
C ARG A 59 11.76 0.04 -15.98
N GLN A 60 10.66 0.78 -16.03
CA GLN A 60 10.30 1.57 -17.20
C GLN A 60 11.10 2.88 -17.22
N PRO A 61 11.37 3.46 -18.40
CA PRO A 61 12.09 4.74 -18.51
C PRO A 61 11.43 5.85 -17.67
N THR A 62 12.26 6.64 -16.99
CA THR A 62 11.84 7.87 -16.33
C THR A 62 12.19 9.06 -17.19
N TYR A 63 11.21 9.89 -17.50
CA TYR A 63 11.45 11.19 -18.11
C TYR A 63 12.09 12.11 -17.07
N ASP A 64 12.99 12.99 -17.52
CA ASP A 64 13.77 13.93 -16.70
C ASP A 64 12.92 15.11 -16.19
N MET A 65 11.67 14.84 -15.79
CA MET A 65 10.80 15.84 -15.19
C MET A 65 11.16 15.94 -13.70
N GLY A 66 12.05 16.89 -13.44
CA GLY A 66 12.62 17.36 -12.18
C GLY A 66 11.94 16.91 -10.87
N ALA A 67 12.81 16.47 -9.94
CA ALA A 67 12.68 16.52 -8.47
C ALA A 67 11.24 16.70 -7.94
N TRP A 68 10.53 15.59 -7.77
CA TRP A 68 9.09 15.58 -7.52
C TRP A 68 8.69 15.31 -6.06
N TRP A 69 9.64 15.34 -5.13
CA TRP A 69 9.33 15.13 -3.72
C TRP A 69 8.88 16.46 -3.07
N PRO A 70 7.70 16.53 -2.40
CA PRO A 70 7.11 17.79 -1.95
C PRO A 70 7.69 18.37 -0.64
N VAL A 71 8.92 18.03 -0.24
CA VAL A 71 9.62 18.79 0.81
C VAL A 71 10.79 19.55 0.20
N ALA A 72 10.85 20.84 0.48
CA ALA A 72 12.03 21.66 0.25
C ALA A 72 13.24 20.96 0.88
N GLY A 73 14.20 20.52 0.06
CA GLY A 73 15.36 19.76 0.48
C GLY A 73 16.25 19.38 -0.71
N PRO A 74 17.51 18.98 -0.47
CA PRO A 74 18.44 18.64 -1.54
C PRO A 74 17.89 17.52 -2.42
N ALA A 75 18.24 17.54 -3.72
CA ALA A 75 17.81 16.55 -4.70
C ALA A 75 18.09 15.13 -4.20
N THR A 76 17.05 14.43 -3.77
CA THR A 76 17.18 13.07 -3.25
C THR A 76 17.41 12.10 -4.41
N HIS A 77 17.96 10.92 -4.09
CA HIS A 77 18.23 9.79 -5.00
C HIS A 77 17.00 9.25 -5.77
N ASN A 78 15.85 9.90 -5.62
CA ASN A 78 14.56 9.55 -6.19
C ASN A 78 14.28 10.20 -7.56
N ARG A 79 15.24 10.92 -8.16
CA ARG A 79 15.06 11.55 -9.50
C ARG A 79 14.66 10.57 -10.61
N PHE A 80 14.95 9.29 -10.41
CA PHE A 80 14.62 8.23 -11.35
C PHE A 80 13.38 7.44 -10.93
N TRP A 81 12.53 7.89 -10.02
CA TRP A 81 11.30 7.15 -9.71
C TRP A 81 10.08 7.79 -10.35
N HIS A 82 9.17 6.96 -10.87
CA HIS A 82 7.82 7.46 -11.10
C HIS A 82 7.16 7.75 -9.76
N ALA A 83 6.63 8.95 -9.64
CA ALA A 83 5.51 9.33 -8.82
C ALA A 83 4.73 8.19 -8.11
N CYS A 84 3.93 7.47 -8.89
CA CYS A 84 3.06 6.41 -8.40
C CYS A 84 3.83 5.16 -7.97
N CYS A 85 5.03 4.91 -8.51
CA CYS A 85 5.90 3.83 -8.06
C CYS A 85 6.43 4.12 -6.64
N VAL A 86 6.86 5.36 -6.36
CA VAL A 86 7.27 5.75 -4.99
C VAL A 86 6.13 5.54 -4.02
N GLN A 87 4.93 6.05 -4.35
CA GLN A 87 3.79 5.92 -3.46
C GLN A 87 3.36 4.47 -3.29
N THR A 88 3.36 3.66 -4.34
CA THR A 88 3.04 2.24 -4.26
C THR A 88 4.01 1.49 -3.35
N TRP A 89 5.31 1.77 -3.47
CA TRP A 89 6.30 1.20 -2.57
C TRP A 89 6.05 1.57 -1.10
N ARG A 90 5.75 2.84 -0.82
CA ARG A 90 5.37 3.29 0.52
C ARG A 90 4.13 2.55 1.01
N ASN A 91 3.11 2.40 0.16
CA ASN A 91 1.88 1.68 0.50
C ASN A 91 2.14 0.19 0.81
N TRP A 92 3.09 -0.46 0.11
CA TRP A 92 3.44 -1.86 0.36
C TRP A 92 4.27 -2.07 1.62
N THR A 93 5.09 -1.08 2.03
CA THR A 93 6.08 -1.25 3.10
C THR A 93 5.76 -0.49 4.39
N ALA A 94 4.94 0.55 4.30
CA ALA A 94 4.48 1.41 5.38
C ALA A 94 2.94 1.54 5.34
N TYR A 95 2.26 0.40 5.22
CA TYR A 95 0.79 0.34 5.11
C TYR A 95 0.03 0.88 6.33
N SER A 96 0.70 1.13 7.46
CA SER A 96 0.13 1.81 8.63
C SER A 96 -0.51 3.16 8.28
N ASP A 97 0.05 3.85 7.29
CA ASP A 97 -0.38 5.19 6.88
C ASP A 97 -1.67 5.15 6.04
N LEU A 98 -2.10 3.96 5.60
CA LEU A 98 -3.31 3.79 4.79
C LEU A 98 -4.59 3.76 5.62
N GLY A 99 -4.52 3.88 6.95
CA GLY A 99 -5.69 3.71 7.83
C GLY A 99 -6.87 4.59 7.47
N GLY A 100 -6.66 5.89 7.25
CA GLY A 100 -7.72 6.83 6.84
C GLY A 100 -8.31 6.49 5.47
N TYR A 101 -7.46 6.19 4.50
CA TYR A 101 -7.87 5.79 3.15
C TYR A 101 -8.71 4.51 3.16
N LEU A 102 -8.24 3.46 3.85
CA LEU A 102 -8.92 2.17 3.93
C LEU A 102 -10.24 2.28 4.70
N SER A 103 -10.25 3.04 5.79
CA SER A 103 -11.48 3.30 6.57
C SER A 103 -12.52 4.00 5.72
N ALA A 104 -12.15 5.06 5.00
CA ALA A 104 -13.07 5.76 4.08
C ALA A 104 -13.60 4.82 2.99
N ARG A 105 -12.74 4.00 2.38
CA ARG A 105 -13.13 3.00 1.37
C ARG A 105 -14.09 1.94 1.92
N GLN A 106 -13.97 1.61 3.20
CA GLN A 106 -14.84 0.66 3.91
C GLN A 106 -16.08 1.33 4.51
N ASN A 107 -16.43 2.56 4.10
CA ASN A 107 -17.54 3.33 4.66
C ASN A 107 -17.45 3.47 6.18
N TRP A 108 -16.22 3.61 6.70
CA TRP A 108 -15.92 3.74 8.12
C TRP A 108 -16.44 2.57 8.95
N LYS A 109 -16.39 1.35 8.40
CA LYS A 109 -16.79 0.11 9.07
C LYS A 109 -15.66 -0.91 9.12
N CYS A 110 -15.68 -1.74 10.14
CA CYS A 110 -14.87 -2.95 10.23
C CYS A 110 -15.19 -3.86 9.03
N ALA A 111 -14.17 -4.31 8.31
CA ALA A 111 -14.39 -5.13 7.10
C ALA A 111 -15.01 -6.50 7.38
N ILE A 112 -14.86 -7.04 8.60
CA ILE A 112 -15.38 -8.37 8.94
C ILE A 112 -16.72 -8.27 9.69
N SER A 113 -16.80 -7.47 10.76
CA SER A 113 -18.02 -7.40 11.56
C SER A 113 -19.06 -6.42 11.02
N GLY A 114 -18.69 -5.48 10.14
CA GLY A 114 -19.59 -4.42 9.67
C GLY A 114 -19.90 -3.31 10.69
N GLU A 115 -19.43 -3.47 11.93
CA GLU A 115 -19.54 -2.48 12.99
C GLU A 115 -18.82 -1.17 12.62
N PRO A 116 -19.35 0.00 13.00
CA PRO A 116 -18.73 1.28 12.71
C PRO A 116 -17.38 1.43 13.42
N LEU A 117 -16.42 2.03 12.73
CA LEU A 117 -15.16 2.48 13.32
C LEU A 117 -15.47 3.74 14.12
N GLN A 118 -15.10 3.76 15.40
CA GLN A 118 -15.32 4.93 16.23
C GLN A 118 -14.26 5.99 15.88
N ILE A 119 -14.70 7.10 15.30
CA ILE A 119 -13.86 8.25 14.94
C ILE A 119 -14.09 9.41 15.91
N ILE A 120 -13.02 10.06 16.33
CA ILE A 120 -13.08 11.34 17.03
C ILE A 120 -12.98 12.42 15.95
N ARG A 121 -14.06 13.17 15.77
CA ARG A 121 -14.04 14.39 14.94
C ARG A 121 -13.71 15.55 15.86
N GLU A 122 -12.45 15.90 15.97
CA GLU A 122 -12.07 17.19 16.57
C GLU A 122 -12.44 18.31 15.61
N ARG A 123 -12.99 19.40 16.15
CA ARG A 123 -13.30 20.60 15.38
C ARG A 123 -11.96 21.28 15.08
N GLN A 124 -11.65 21.47 13.81
CA GLN A 124 -10.48 22.23 13.36
C GLN A 124 -10.53 23.64 13.96
N ILE A 125 -9.46 24.02 14.67
CA ILE A 125 -9.13 25.43 14.91
C ILE A 125 -8.15 25.76 13.80
N ASP A 126 -8.52 26.68 12.91
CA ASP A 126 -7.60 27.14 11.87
C ASP A 126 -6.31 27.61 12.53
N GLN A 127 -5.16 27.20 11.96
CA GLN A 127 -3.91 27.78 12.43
C GLN A 127 -3.97 29.30 12.25
N PRO A 128 -3.32 30.10 13.11
CA PRO A 128 -3.40 31.57 13.05
C PRO A 128 -3.00 32.17 11.69
N ASP A 129 -2.29 31.41 10.86
CA ASP A 129 -1.83 31.76 9.52
C ASP A 129 -2.82 31.38 8.40
N GLY A 130 -3.98 30.80 8.73
CA GLY A 130 -5.01 30.37 7.78
C GLY A 130 -4.71 29.03 7.10
N THR A 131 -3.67 28.29 7.51
CA THR A 131 -3.42 26.95 6.99
C THR A 131 -4.34 25.93 7.68
N THR A 132 -5.03 25.14 6.86
CA THR A 132 -5.73 23.94 7.32
C THR A 132 -4.72 22.80 7.38
N GLU A 133 -4.26 22.43 8.58
CA GLU A 133 -3.59 21.13 8.74
C GLU A 133 -4.57 20.03 8.35
N MET A 134 -4.15 19.16 7.43
CA MET A 134 -4.98 18.07 6.96
C MET A 134 -5.30 17.15 8.16
N MET A 135 -6.55 17.21 8.66
CA MET A 135 -6.98 16.48 9.84
C MET A 135 -6.58 15.00 9.76
N ALA A 136 -5.63 14.60 10.60
CA ALA A 136 -5.36 13.19 10.82
C ALA A 136 -6.63 12.58 11.42
N THR A 137 -7.23 11.61 10.73
CA THR A 137 -8.40 10.92 11.29
C THR A 137 -7.99 10.26 12.59
N ARG A 138 -8.53 10.77 13.70
CA ARG A 138 -8.31 10.19 15.02
C ARG A 138 -9.39 9.15 15.28
N TYR A 139 -8.98 7.93 15.63
CA TYR A 139 -9.91 6.88 16.02
C TYR A 139 -10.08 6.87 17.54
N ALA A 140 -11.32 6.78 18.03
CA ALA A 140 -11.61 6.64 19.45
C ALA A 140 -11.21 5.24 19.96
N THR A 141 -11.33 4.25 19.09
CA THR A 141 -10.84 2.88 19.30
C THR A 141 -9.70 2.60 18.35
N ARG A 142 -8.65 1.93 18.85
CA ARG A 142 -7.56 1.44 18.00
C ARG A 142 -8.13 0.64 16.82
N ILE A 143 -7.60 0.87 15.64
CA ILE A 143 -7.87 0.06 14.45
C ILE A 143 -6.66 -0.81 14.14
N GLU A 144 -6.88 -1.92 13.45
CA GLU A 144 -5.83 -2.76 12.91
C GLU A 144 -5.92 -2.80 11.38
N ILE A 145 -4.78 -2.67 10.71
CA ILE A 145 -4.68 -2.86 9.27
C ILE A 145 -4.13 -4.25 9.01
N ASP A 146 -4.87 -5.04 8.24
CA ASP A 146 -4.51 -6.42 7.96
C ASP A 146 -4.81 -6.79 6.50
N HIS A 147 -4.27 -7.90 6.04
CA HIS A 147 -4.52 -8.42 4.70
C HIS A 147 -5.90 -9.10 4.63
N ARG A 148 -6.61 -8.97 3.52
CA ARG A 148 -7.86 -9.68 3.20
C ARG A 148 -7.57 -11.13 2.90
N ILE A 149 -6.64 -11.35 1.97
CA ILE A 149 -6.07 -12.65 1.64
C ILE A 149 -4.71 -12.73 2.34
N PRO A 150 -4.51 -13.68 3.27
CA PRO A 150 -3.27 -13.75 4.02
C PRO A 150 -2.09 -14.16 3.13
N LEU A 151 -0.94 -13.51 3.34
CA LEU A 151 0.24 -13.68 2.49
C LEU A 151 0.80 -15.11 2.46
N TRP A 152 0.47 -15.96 3.44
CA TRP A 152 0.87 -17.37 3.42
C TRP A 152 0.08 -18.18 2.37
N GLN A 153 -1.18 -17.84 2.09
CA GLN A 153 -1.95 -18.44 0.99
C GLN A 153 -1.42 -17.97 -0.35
N VAL A 154 -1.16 -16.67 -0.47
CA VAL A 154 -0.56 -16.07 -1.68
C VAL A 154 0.74 -16.76 -2.07
N ARG A 155 1.57 -17.13 -1.09
CA ARG A 155 2.80 -17.89 -1.35
C ARG A 155 2.52 -19.28 -1.93
N ALA A 156 1.52 -19.99 -1.43
CA ALA A 156 1.16 -21.33 -1.92
C ALA A 156 0.65 -21.29 -3.36
N GLU A 157 -0.04 -20.22 -3.74
CA GLU A 157 -0.58 -20.02 -5.09
C GLU A 157 0.37 -19.24 -6.01
N ALA A 158 1.58 -18.91 -5.57
CA ALA A 158 2.48 -18.04 -6.32
C ALA A 158 2.95 -18.64 -7.64
N GLU A 159 2.96 -19.97 -7.75
CA GLU A 159 3.38 -20.69 -8.96
C GLU A 159 2.46 -20.39 -10.15
N SER A 160 1.17 -20.18 -9.91
CA SER A 160 0.17 -19.92 -10.96
C SER A 160 0.06 -18.43 -11.35
N HIS A 161 0.85 -17.55 -10.75
CA HIS A 161 0.77 -16.11 -10.95
C HIS A 161 2.03 -15.54 -11.59
N ARG A 162 1.85 -14.52 -12.44
CA ARG A 162 2.96 -13.68 -12.91
C ARG A 162 3.44 -12.76 -11.79
N TRP A 163 4.71 -12.37 -11.83
CA TRP A 163 5.31 -11.52 -10.79
C TRP A 163 4.50 -10.25 -10.47
N PRO A 164 4.09 -9.40 -11.44
CA PRO A 164 3.34 -8.18 -11.11
C PRO A 164 1.96 -8.47 -10.50
N ASP A 165 1.32 -9.59 -10.85
CA ASP A 165 -0.03 -9.90 -10.40
C ASP A 165 -0.05 -10.31 -8.92
N ILE A 166 1.04 -10.86 -8.40
CA ILE A 166 1.16 -11.20 -6.99
C ILE A 166 1.46 -9.98 -6.10
N LEU A 167 2.04 -8.91 -6.64
CA LEU A 167 2.45 -7.75 -5.85
C LEU A 167 1.26 -6.98 -5.27
N ARG A 168 0.08 -7.06 -5.90
CA ARG A 168 -1.17 -6.47 -5.40
C ARG A 168 -1.57 -6.94 -4.00
N TYR A 169 -1.05 -8.10 -3.56
CA TYR A 169 -1.37 -8.67 -2.26
C TYR A 169 -0.69 -7.94 -1.09
N TRP A 170 0.31 -7.09 -1.33
CA TRP A 170 0.98 -6.30 -0.28
C TRP A 170 0.39 -4.90 -0.07
N GLY A 171 -0.51 -4.47 -0.95
CA GLY A 171 -0.97 -3.09 -0.98
C GLY A 171 -2.47 -2.90 -0.83
N PRO A 172 -2.97 -1.68 -1.13
CA PRO A 172 -4.33 -1.27 -0.84
C PRO A 172 -5.41 -2.15 -1.52
N SER A 173 -5.06 -2.93 -2.55
CA SER A 173 -5.96 -3.92 -3.14
C SER A 173 -6.31 -5.07 -2.18
N ASN A 174 -5.39 -5.45 -1.30
CA ASN A 174 -5.53 -6.57 -0.37
C ASN A 174 -5.52 -6.15 1.10
N LEU A 175 -5.42 -4.86 1.42
CA LEU A 175 -5.47 -4.39 2.80
C LEU A 175 -6.90 -4.04 3.21
N GLN A 176 -7.17 -4.18 4.51
CA GLN A 176 -8.44 -3.85 5.14
C GLN A 176 -8.24 -3.34 6.57
N VAL A 177 -9.21 -2.58 7.08
CA VAL A 177 -9.27 -2.11 8.46
C VAL A 177 -10.22 -2.96 9.28
N LEU A 178 -9.77 -3.38 10.46
CA LEU A 178 -10.48 -4.24 11.40
C LEU A 178 -10.52 -3.60 12.80
N LEU A 179 -11.57 -3.93 13.55
CA LEU A 179 -11.56 -3.74 14.99
C LEU A 179 -10.60 -4.75 15.65
N PRO A 180 -9.98 -4.41 16.80
CA PRO A 180 -8.95 -5.25 17.42
C PRO A 180 -9.44 -6.68 17.73
N ALA A 181 -10.67 -6.83 18.23
CA ALA A 181 -11.26 -8.13 18.50
C ALA A 181 -11.39 -8.98 17.23
N MET A 182 -11.76 -8.36 16.11
CA MET A 182 -11.89 -9.04 14.82
C MET A 182 -10.52 -9.42 14.24
N HIS A 183 -9.51 -8.57 14.42
CA HIS A 183 -8.13 -8.90 14.03
C HIS A 183 -7.58 -10.09 14.82
N VAL A 184 -7.83 -10.17 16.13
CA VAL A 184 -7.46 -11.33 16.98
C VAL A 184 -8.17 -12.60 16.50
N ALA A 185 -9.48 -12.53 16.27
CA ALA A 185 -10.26 -13.67 15.79
C ALA A 185 -9.76 -14.17 14.43
N LYS A 186 -9.52 -13.26 13.48
CA LYS A 186 -8.93 -13.58 12.17
C LYS A 186 -7.56 -14.22 12.30
N THR A 187 -6.67 -13.64 13.12
CA THR A 187 -5.32 -14.18 13.34
C THR A 187 -5.36 -15.61 13.87
N LYS A 188 -6.26 -15.90 14.82
CA LYS A 188 -6.45 -17.25 15.37
C LYS A 188 -6.94 -18.22 14.28
N GLN A 189 -7.92 -17.81 13.48
CA GLN A 189 -8.46 -18.63 12.40
C GLN A 189 -7.36 -18.94 11.35
N GLU A 190 -6.61 -17.92 10.92
CA GLU A 190 -5.52 -18.11 9.94
C GLU A 190 -4.39 -18.99 10.46
N ALA A 191 -4.10 -18.95 11.76
CA ALA A 191 -3.13 -19.85 12.36
C ALA A 191 -3.59 -21.32 12.27
N ALA A 192 -4.89 -21.57 12.53
CA ALA A 192 -5.48 -22.89 12.39
C ALA A 192 -5.54 -23.36 10.92
N ASP A 193 -5.90 -22.48 9.99
CA ASP A 193 -5.90 -22.77 8.55
C ASP A 193 -4.50 -23.11 8.04
N ARG A 194 -3.49 -22.32 8.44
CA ARG A 194 -2.09 -22.58 8.09
C ARG A 194 -1.58 -23.90 8.69
N ALA A 195 -2.02 -24.27 9.90
CA ALA A 195 -1.68 -25.55 10.48
C ALA A 195 -2.30 -26.72 9.70
N ARG A 196 -3.58 -26.61 9.32
CA ARG A 196 -4.25 -27.62 8.47
C ARG A 196 -3.57 -27.77 7.11
N ALA A 197 -3.23 -26.68 6.46
CA ALA A 197 -2.56 -26.69 5.15
C ALA A 197 -1.19 -27.41 5.19
N ARG A 198 -0.46 -27.33 6.31
CA ARG A 198 0.82 -28.04 6.49
C ARG A 198 0.67 -29.55 6.69
N VAL A 199 -0.48 -30.00 7.17
CA VAL A 199 -0.77 -31.43 7.34
C VAL A 199 -1.26 -32.06 6.02
N ALA A 200 -1.89 -31.25 5.16
CA ALA A 200 -2.44 -31.70 3.88
C ALA A 200 -1.43 -31.67 2.71
N ALA A 201 -0.28 -31.03 2.89
CA ALA A 201 0.82 -30.95 1.92
C ALA A 201 1.87 -32.02 2.21
#